data_AF-A0A6N7GUH9-F1
#
_entry.id   AF-A0A6N7GUH9-F1
#
_cell.length_a   1.000
_cell.length_b   1.000
_cell.length_c   1.000
_cell.angle_alpha   90.00
_cell.angle_beta   90.00
_cell.angle_gamma   90.00
#
_symmetry.space_group_name_H-M   'P 1'
#
loop_
_entity.id
_entity.type
_entity.pdbx_description
1 polymer ?
#
loop_
_entity_poly.entity_id
_entity_poly.type
_entity_poly.pdbx_seq_one_letter_code
_entity_poly.pdbx_strand_id
1 'polypeptide(L)'
;MGIAADAPPLAPAGPAIDRAHLARMTHGERDLERDVLRLYATQADLLLARMRARGYAPSAAVAGLAHTLNGSSRGIGAWQVADAAAAVEADAAEGRDTASSVERLASAVRAAQLHIVELMRG
;
A
#
# COMPACT_ATOMS: atom_id res chain seq x y z
N MET A 1 29.09 -10.72 -28.29
CA MET A 1 27.91 -11.48 -27.82
C MET A 1 27.84 -11.31 -26.31
N GLY A 2 27.06 -10.32 -25.86
CA GLY A 2 27.06 -9.83 -24.48
C GLY A 2 26.32 -10.78 -23.55
N ILE A 3 27.02 -11.24 -22.52
CA ILE A 3 26.48 -12.01 -21.41
C ILE A 3 25.90 -11.08 -20.34
N ALA A 4 24.89 -11.62 -19.63
CA ALA A 4 24.23 -11.09 -18.45
C ALA A 4 23.29 -9.91 -18.69
N ALA A 5 22.01 -10.24 -18.96
CA ALA A 5 20.93 -9.42 -18.45
C ALA A 5 21.05 -9.43 -16.92
N ASP A 6 21.53 -8.33 -16.36
CA ASP A 6 21.51 -8.04 -14.94
C ASP A 6 20.04 -8.05 -14.51
N ALA A 7 19.59 -9.18 -13.97
CA ALA A 7 18.32 -9.25 -13.30
C ALA A 7 18.41 -8.28 -12.11
N PRO A 8 17.47 -7.35 -11.92
CA PRO A 8 17.55 -6.48 -10.76
C PRO A 8 17.55 -7.37 -9.51
N PRO A 9 18.47 -7.17 -8.54
CA PRO A 9 18.20 -7.66 -7.20
C PRO A 9 16.91 -6.94 -6.76
N LEU A 10 16.13 -7.48 -5.85
CA LEU A 10 16.35 -7.20 -4.44
C LEU A 10 15.24 -7.94 -3.69
N ALA A 11 15.61 -8.77 -2.72
CA ALA A 11 14.75 -9.03 -1.56
C ALA A 11 14.20 -7.67 -1.06
N PRO A 12 12.96 -7.61 -0.53
CA PRO A 12 12.28 -6.33 -0.30
C PRO A 12 13.15 -5.36 0.47
N ALA A 13 13.15 -4.11 0.01
CA ALA A 13 13.71 -2.97 0.71
C ALA A 13 12.95 -2.80 2.05
N GLY A 14 13.48 -3.42 3.10
CA GLY A 14 12.92 -3.38 4.45
C GLY A 14 11.58 -4.11 4.64
N PRO A 15 11.11 -4.20 5.90
CA PRO A 15 9.80 -4.76 6.21
C PRO A 15 8.67 -3.92 5.58
N ALA A 16 7.56 -4.57 5.21
CA ALA A 16 6.43 -3.89 4.57
C ALA A 16 5.72 -2.85 5.48
N ILE A 17 5.93 -2.94 6.79
CA ILE A 17 5.47 -1.99 7.81
C ILE A 17 6.70 -1.53 8.60
N ASP A 18 6.94 -0.23 8.64
CA ASP A 18 7.96 0.39 9.49
C ASP A 18 7.49 0.38 10.95
N ARG A 19 7.99 -0.59 11.72
CA ARG A 19 7.65 -0.76 13.14
C ARG A 19 8.07 0.43 14.00
N ALA A 20 9.18 1.09 13.69
CA ALA A 20 9.64 2.24 14.46
C ALA A 20 8.73 3.45 14.22
N HIS A 21 8.25 3.63 12.98
CA HIS A 21 7.22 4.61 12.68
C HIS A 21 5.90 4.28 13.40
N LEU A 22 5.44 3.04 13.29
CA LEU A 22 4.20 2.58 13.93
C LEU A 22 4.22 2.84 15.45
N ALA A 23 5.30 2.46 16.13
CA ALA A 23 5.47 2.70 17.56
C ALA A 23 5.46 4.20 17.90
N ARG A 24 6.09 5.04 17.07
CA ARG A 24 6.05 6.50 17.29
C ARG A 24 4.65 7.07 17.14
N MET A 25 3.88 6.60 16.15
CA MET A 25 2.52 7.09 15.89
C MET A 25 1.49 6.60 16.91
N THR A 26 1.80 5.54 17.64
CA THR A 26 0.94 4.93 18.66
C THR A 26 1.50 5.08 20.07
N HIS A 27 2.53 5.92 20.24
CA HIS A 27 3.24 6.12 21.52
C HIS A 27 3.78 4.83 22.15
N GLY A 28 4.00 3.78 21.35
CA GLY A 28 4.45 2.46 21.77
C GLY A 28 3.37 1.62 22.46
N GLU A 29 2.11 2.05 22.44
CA GLU A 29 0.99 1.29 23.01
C GLU A 29 0.59 0.13 22.08
N ARG A 30 0.98 -1.09 22.47
CA ARG A 30 0.78 -2.30 21.65
C ARG A 30 -0.68 -2.59 21.29
N ASP A 31 -1.62 -2.30 22.19
CA ASP A 31 -3.04 -2.52 21.89
C ASP A 31 -3.53 -1.56 20.81
N LEU A 32 -3.09 -0.29 20.88
CA LEU A 32 -3.36 0.71 19.85
C LEU A 32 -2.69 0.34 18.53
N GLU A 33 -1.44 -0.13 18.52
CA GLU A 33 -0.78 -0.67 17.32
C GLU A 33 -1.62 -1.76 16.64
N ARG A 34 -2.12 -2.72 17.43
CA ARG A 34 -2.95 -3.81 16.92
C ARG A 34 -4.29 -3.32 16.37
N ASP A 35 -4.92 -2.34 17.02
CA ASP A 35 -6.17 -1.73 16.58
C ASP A 35 -6.00 -1.00 15.24
N VAL A 36 -4.97 -0.15 15.12
CA VAL A 36 -4.74 0.60 13.87
C VAL A 36 -4.38 -0.34 12.72
N LEU A 37 -3.61 -1.41 12.96
CA LEU A 37 -3.27 -2.39 11.93
C LEU A 37 -4.50 -3.19 11.47
N ARG A 38 -5.41 -3.58 12.37
CA ARG A 38 -6.69 -4.24 12.00
C ARG A 38 -7.56 -3.34 11.14
N LEU A 39 -7.71 -2.09 11.56
CA LEU A 39 -8.53 -1.11 10.84
C LEU A 39 -7.95 -0.86 9.44
N TYR A 40 -6.63 -0.66 9.36
CA TYR A 40 -5.94 -0.45 8.10
C TYR A 40 -6.12 -1.63 7.13
N ALA A 41 -5.93 -2.87 7.59
CA ALA A 41 -6.07 -4.05 6.74
C ALA A 41 -7.46 -4.13 6.08
N THR A 42 -8.51 -3.86 6.87
CA THR A 42 -9.90 -3.83 6.39
C THR A 42 -10.14 -2.68 5.40
N GLN A 43 -9.59 -1.49 5.70
CA GLN A 43 -9.75 -0.32 4.84
C GLN A 43 -9.03 -0.50 3.50
N ALA A 44 -7.83 -1.07 3.49
CA ALA A 44 -7.03 -1.29 2.29
C ALA A 44 -7.76 -2.21 1.29
N ASP A 45 -8.32 -3.33 1.75
CA ASP A 45 -9.11 -4.25 0.92
C ASP A 45 -10.33 -3.54 0.31
N LEU A 46 -11.05 -2.78 1.13
CA LEU A 46 -12.25 -2.08 0.69
C LEU A 46 -11.96 -1.01 -0.37
N LEU A 47 -10.90 -0.22 -0.18
CA LEU A 47 -10.51 0.82 -1.14
C LEU A 47 -10.01 0.20 -2.45
N LEU A 48 -9.19 -0.86 -2.38
CA LEU A 48 -8.69 -1.55 -3.56
C LEU A 48 -9.82 -2.21 -4.37
N ALA A 49 -10.77 -2.84 -3.69
CA ALA A 49 -11.94 -3.43 -4.35
C ALA A 49 -12.78 -2.36 -5.07
N ARG A 50 -12.97 -1.18 -4.46
CA ARG A 50 -13.70 -0.06 -5.08
C ARG A 50 -12.98 0.50 -6.30
N MET A 51 -11.65 0.55 -6.31
CA MET A 51 -10.89 0.95 -7.50
C MET A 51 -11.10 -0.06 -8.65
N ARG A 52 -10.96 -1.35 -8.37
CA ARG A 52 -11.16 -2.42 -9.37
C ARG A 52 -12.58 -2.45 -9.94
N ALA A 53 -13.59 -2.21 -9.11
CA ALA A 53 -14.99 -2.15 -9.53
C ALA A 53 -15.29 -1.03 -10.55
N ARG A 54 -14.39 -0.06 -10.71
CA ARG A 54 -14.49 1.01 -11.72
C ARG A 54 -13.83 0.64 -13.05
N GLY A 55 -13.37 -0.59 -13.22
CA GLY A 55 -12.86 -1.11 -14.49
C GLY A 55 -11.55 -0.45 -14.93
N TYR A 56 -10.73 0.01 -13.97
CA TYR A 56 -9.43 0.67 -14.20
C TYR A 56 -9.48 1.99 -14.99
N ALA A 57 -10.68 2.48 -15.32
CA ALA A 57 -10.86 3.77 -15.96
C ALA A 57 -10.43 4.92 -15.03
N PRO A 58 -9.62 5.87 -15.53
CA PRO A 58 -9.25 7.04 -14.75
C PRO A 58 -10.48 7.85 -14.38
N SER A 59 -10.59 8.23 -13.12
CA SER A 59 -11.65 9.11 -12.63
C SER A 59 -11.23 9.80 -11.35
N ALA A 60 -11.82 10.97 -11.07
CA ALA A 60 -11.63 11.68 -9.81
C ALA A 60 -11.96 10.81 -8.58
N ALA A 61 -12.90 9.87 -8.73
CA ALA A 61 -13.23 8.92 -7.68
C ALA A 61 -12.11 7.89 -7.44
N VAL A 62 -11.45 7.37 -8.48
CA VAL A 62 -10.27 6.49 -8.32
C VAL A 62 -9.13 7.26 -7.66
N ALA A 63 -8.88 8.50 -8.08
CA ALA A 63 -7.89 9.37 -7.46
C ALA A 63 -8.18 9.59 -5.96
N GLY A 64 -9.42 9.91 -5.58
CA GLY A 64 -9.80 10.12 -4.18
C GLY A 64 -9.69 8.85 -3.31
N LEU A 65 -9.99 7.67 -3.87
CA LEU A 65 -9.77 6.40 -3.17
C LEU A 65 -8.27 6.15 -2.94
N ALA A 66 -7.44 6.46 -3.94
CA ALA A 66 -5.99 6.28 -3.88
C ALA A 66 -5.36 7.26 -2.89
N HIS A 67 -5.79 8.51 -2.89
CA HIS A 67 -5.43 9.52 -1.90
C HIS A 67 -5.71 9.05 -0.46
N THR A 68 -6.90 8.49 -0.22
CA THR A 68 -7.29 7.98 1.09
C THR A 68 -6.38 6.83 1.54
N LEU A 69 -6.07 5.89 0.63
CA LEU A 69 -5.17 4.79 0.93
C LEU A 69 -3.72 5.26 1.12
N ASN A 70 -3.28 6.28 0.39
CA ASN A 70 -1.97 6.90 0.58
C ASN A 70 -1.82 7.46 2.00
N GLY A 71 -2.74 8.33 2.42
CA GLY A 71 -2.68 8.98 3.73
C GLY A 71 -2.71 7.98 4.89
N SER A 72 -3.62 7.00 4.85
CA SER A 72 -3.70 5.94 5.85
C SER A 72 -2.45 5.05 5.89
N SER A 73 -1.89 4.71 4.73
CA SER A 73 -0.65 3.91 4.65
C SER A 73 0.55 4.64 5.24
N ARG A 74 0.67 5.94 4.99
CA ARG A 74 1.71 6.77 5.60
C ARG A 74 1.59 6.82 7.13
N GLY A 75 0.37 6.90 7.65
CA GLY A 75 0.11 6.97 9.09
C GLY A 75 0.54 5.72 9.88
N ILE A 76 0.66 4.56 9.23
CA ILE A 76 1.10 3.32 9.87
C ILE A 76 2.52 2.89 9.44
N GLY A 77 3.20 3.66 8.58
CA GLY A 77 4.52 3.31 8.05
C GLY A 77 4.50 2.25 6.94
N ALA A 78 3.40 2.07 6.22
CA ALA A 78 3.28 1.19 5.05
C ALA A 78 3.75 1.92 3.77
N TRP A 79 5.03 2.29 3.73
CA TRP A 79 5.57 3.19 2.71
C TRP A 79 5.39 2.71 1.27
N GLN A 80 5.63 1.42 1.02
CA GLN A 80 5.46 0.85 -0.32
C GLN A 80 4.00 0.90 -0.80
N VAL A 81 3.03 0.77 0.11
CA VAL A 81 1.61 0.93 -0.23
C VAL A 81 1.28 2.39 -0.51
N ALA A 82 1.82 3.31 0.30
CA ALA A 82 1.64 4.74 0.09
C ALA A 82 2.17 5.18 -1.28
N ASP A 83 3.37 4.76 -1.65
CA ASP A 83 3.98 5.10 -2.94
C ASP A 83 3.20 4.51 -4.11
N ALA A 84 2.77 3.25 -4.01
CA ALA A 84 1.93 2.64 -5.04
C ALA A 84 0.56 3.32 -5.16
N ALA A 85 -0.02 3.78 -4.05
CA ALA A 85 -1.28 4.53 -4.05
C ALA A 85 -1.10 5.91 -4.68
N ALA A 86 0.02 6.60 -4.43
CA ALA A 86 0.34 7.86 -5.09
C ALA A 86 0.45 7.70 -6.62
N ALA A 87 0.99 6.58 -7.09
CA ALA A 87 1.05 6.28 -8.53
C ALA A 87 -0.34 6.11 -9.15
N VAL A 88 -1.26 5.41 -8.46
CA VAL A 88 -2.67 5.31 -8.90
C VAL A 88 -3.35 6.68 -8.92
N GLU A 89 -3.13 7.49 -7.88
CA GLU A 89 -3.68 8.85 -7.80
C GLU A 89 -3.20 9.73 -8.96
N ALA A 90 -1.90 9.71 -9.27
CA ALA A 90 -1.32 10.45 -10.38
C ALA A 90 -1.85 9.98 -11.74
N ASP A 91 -1.86 8.66 -11.99
CA ASP A 91 -2.40 8.11 -13.24
C ASP A 91 -3.87 8.49 -13.43
N ALA A 92 -4.68 8.39 -12.39
CA ALA A 92 -6.10 8.75 -12.42
C ALA A 92 -6.32 10.25 -12.65
N ALA A 93 -5.51 11.12 -12.02
CA ALA A 93 -5.60 12.57 -12.16
C ALA A 93 -5.17 13.05 -13.55
N GLU A 94 -4.20 12.36 -14.16
CA GLU A 94 -3.68 12.67 -15.49
C GLU A 94 -4.46 11.97 -16.63
N GLY A 95 -5.54 11.25 -16.30
CA GLY A 95 -6.38 10.59 -17.31
C GLY A 95 -5.74 9.36 -17.96
N ARG A 96 -4.73 8.76 -17.31
CA ARG A 96 -4.08 7.53 -17.78
C ARG A 96 -4.82 6.29 -17.32
N ASP A 97 -4.69 5.20 -18.08
CA ASP A 97 -5.14 3.89 -17.62
C ASP A 97 -4.49 3.52 -16.28
N THR A 98 -5.30 3.05 -15.33
CA THR A 98 -4.84 2.75 -13.96
C THR A 98 -4.58 1.27 -13.72
N ALA A 99 -4.74 0.40 -14.72
CA ALA A 99 -4.68 -1.05 -14.50
C ALA A 99 -3.32 -1.47 -13.93
N SER A 100 -2.23 -0.99 -14.54
CA SER A 100 -0.88 -1.34 -14.11
C SER A 100 -0.53 -0.78 -12.72
N SER A 101 -0.93 0.45 -12.40
CA SER A 101 -0.69 1.04 -11.08
C SER A 101 -1.56 0.39 -10.00
N VAL A 102 -2.81 0.05 -10.29
CA VAL A 102 -3.71 -0.65 -9.35
C VAL A 102 -3.19 -2.07 -9.03
N GLU A 103 -2.65 -2.81 -10.00
CA GLU A 103 -2.08 -4.13 -9.71
C GLU A 103 -0.75 -4.08 -8.94
N ARG A 104 0.06 -3.03 -9.15
CA ARG A 104 1.22 -2.75 -8.28
C ARG A 104 0.79 -2.43 -6.85
N LEU A 105 -0.23 -1.59 -6.69
CA LEU A 105 -0.83 -1.27 -5.39
C LEU A 105 -1.38 -2.53 -4.70
N ALA A 106 -2.08 -3.39 -5.43
CA ALA A 106 -2.59 -4.65 -4.90
C ALA A 106 -1.48 -5.57 -4.37
N SER A 107 -0.34 -5.62 -5.06
CA SER A 107 0.81 -6.40 -4.63
C SER A 107 1.45 -5.83 -3.36
N ALA A 108 1.57 -4.51 -3.24
CA ALA A 108 2.05 -3.84 -2.04
C ALA A 108 1.08 -4.06 -0.84
N VAL A 109 -0.23 -3.92 -1.05
CA VAL A 109 -1.26 -4.18 -0.02
C VAL A 109 -1.15 -5.60 0.51
N ARG A 110 -1.02 -6.59 -0.38
CA ARG A 110 -0.85 -7.99 0.01
C ARG A 110 0.41 -8.23 0.85
N ALA A 111 1.54 -7.60 0.48
CA ALA A 111 2.77 -7.70 1.27
C ALA A 111 2.59 -7.08 2.66
N ALA A 112 1.92 -5.93 2.75
CA ALA A 112 1.59 -5.29 4.03
C ALA A 112 0.67 -6.17 4.89
N GLN A 113 -0.37 -6.78 4.30
CA GLN A 113 -1.30 -7.66 5.01
C GLN A 113 -0.60 -8.90 5.59
N LEU A 114 0.30 -9.53 4.83
CA LEU A 114 1.08 -10.66 5.32
C LEU A 114 1.93 -10.26 6.53
N HIS A 115 2.63 -9.13 6.42
CA HIS A 115 3.44 -8.62 7.52
C HIS A 115 2.59 -8.20 8.74
N ILE A 116 1.41 -7.62 8.53
CA ILE A 116 0.45 -7.32 9.60
C ILE A 116 0.04 -8.59 10.36
N VAL A 117 -0.24 -9.69 9.64
CA VAL A 117 -0.57 -10.99 10.27
C VAL A 117 0.62 -11.52 11.08
N GLU A 118 1.86 -11.35 10.60
CA GLU A 118 3.06 -11.71 11.35
C GLU A 118 3.20 -10.88 12.64
N LEU A 119 2.99 -9.57 12.55
CA LEU A 119 3.02 -8.67 13.72
C LEU A 119 1.94 -8.99 14.75
N MET A 120 0.79 -9.52 14.32
CA MET A 120 -0.29 -9.90 15.25
C MET A 120 -0.03 -11.19 16.03
N ARG A 121 0.93 -12.00 15.60
CA ARG A 121 1.31 -13.28 16.23
C ARG A 121 2.41 -13.12 17.29
N GLY A 122 3.20 -12.06 17.21
CA GLY A 122 4.18 -11.67 18.24
C GLY A 122 3.55 -10.87 19.36
#